data_AF-A0A4Q5IZT5-F1
#
_entry.id   AF-A0A4Q5IZT5-F1
#
_cell.length_a   1.000
_cell.length_b   1.000
_cell.length_c   1.000
_cell.angle_alpha   90.00
_cell.angle_beta   90.00
_cell.angle_gamma   90.00
#
_symmetry.space_group_name_H-M   'P 1'
#
loop_
_entity.id
_entity.type
_entity.pdbx_description
1 polymer ?
#
loop_
_entity_poly.entity_id
_entity_poly.type
_entity_poly.pdbx_seq_one_letter_code
_entity_poly.pdbx_strand_id
1 'polypeptide(L)'
;MSRRVVAVAGTLVVLLLAGFFAWRVFAPETRYEEALGTLPASTLRATYTDWAEVRDAADGDGLDAGSSEDDVNAFLSRAFDQDLVTTSALADSTNAMRERYGVSPLDAEWEAFGQDESGQVAVLKMADDVDLGGVEQKLRSLGYTEPAGGIGSGGTWTGGADLVASIDPGLTPVFQNAAVLADDHLLVLSDRTDAVSKAVEVARGNASDLDEPDLARVAGEPVTAVLWASDFACQALSMTSADQEDQRVADRLVSEAGGVSPVTGVVVAQQTDRSIKVGLEFETDDQASDNLQPRVDLAAGEAPGQGGSFTDRFTVEAGEADGDTVVLDLAPTDAEFVFSDLTSGPVLFATC
;
A
#
# COMPACT_ATOMS: atom_id res chain seq x y z
N MET A 1 -5.38 -18.15 50.96
CA MET A 1 -4.72 -16.98 50.32
C MET A 1 -4.95 -15.76 51.18
N SER A 2 -3.91 -15.04 51.60
CA SER A 2 -4.11 -13.85 52.46
C SER A 2 -4.73 -12.73 51.61
N ARG A 3 -5.61 -11.91 52.21
CA ARG A 3 -6.24 -10.74 51.56
C ARG A 3 -5.23 -9.81 50.89
N ARG A 4 -3.98 -9.80 51.35
CA ARG A 4 -2.87 -9.03 50.77
C ARG A 4 -2.41 -9.57 49.42
N VAL A 5 -2.36 -10.90 49.24
CA VAL A 5 -1.98 -11.51 47.95
C VAL A 5 -3.03 -11.23 46.88
N VAL A 6 -4.32 -11.27 47.25
CA VAL A 6 -5.42 -10.94 46.32
C VAL A 6 -5.40 -9.45 45.96
N ALA A 7 -5.15 -8.56 46.92
CA ALA A 7 -5.06 -7.13 46.65
C ALA A 7 -3.87 -6.78 45.75
N VAL A 8 -2.69 -7.36 46.01
CA VAL A 8 -1.49 -7.13 45.17
C VAL A 8 -1.67 -7.69 43.76
N ALA A 9 -2.24 -8.88 43.62
CA ALA A 9 -2.53 -9.46 42.30
C ALA A 9 -3.56 -8.62 41.53
N GLY A 10 -4.63 -8.15 42.19
CA GLY A 10 -5.62 -7.27 41.57
C GLY A 10 -5.03 -5.94 41.11
N THR A 11 -4.17 -5.31 41.91
CA THR A 11 -3.47 -4.08 41.51
C THR A 11 -2.53 -4.29 40.34
N LEU A 12 -1.79 -5.41 40.31
CA LEU A 12 -0.92 -5.76 39.18
C LEU A 12 -1.70 -5.95 37.88
N VAL A 13 -2.84 -6.65 37.93
CA VAL A 13 -3.71 -6.82 36.76
C VAL A 13 -4.24 -5.48 36.27
N VAL A 14 -4.70 -4.60 37.17
CA VAL A 14 -5.19 -3.27 36.78
C VAL A 14 -4.08 -2.41 36.17
N LEU A 15 -2.86 -2.45 36.71
CA LEU A 15 -1.72 -1.71 36.15
C LEU A 15 -1.28 -2.25 34.78
N LEU A 16 -1.32 -3.57 34.59
CA LEU A 16 -1.02 -4.19 33.30
C LEU A 16 -2.09 -3.84 32.26
N LEU A 17 -3.38 -3.87 32.63
CA LEU A 17 -4.47 -3.47 31.74
C LEU A 17 -4.40 -1.97 31.42
N ALA A 18 -4.10 -1.12 32.40
CA ALA A 18 -3.92 0.32 32.18
C ALA A 18 -2.68 0.63 31.33
N GLY A 19 -1.58 -0.09 31.54
CA GLY A 19 -0.37 0.01 30.72
C GLY A 19 -0.60 -0.45 29.29
N PHE A 20 -1.30 -1.57 29.09
CA PHE A 20 -1.68 -2.09 27.77
C PHE A 20 -2.65 -1.13 27.06
N PHE A 21 -3.64 -0.60 27.77
CA PHE A 21 -4.58 0.38 27.22
C PHE A 21 -3.88 1.70 26.87
N ALA A 22 -3.01 2.21 27.74
CA ALA A 22 -2.21 3.39 27.45
C ALA A 22 -1.27 3.15 26.27
N TRP A 23 -0.61 1.99 26.19
CA TRP A 23 0.23 1.63 25.06
C TRP A 23 -0.57 1.55 23.76
N ARG A 24 -1.79 1.00 23.78
CA ARG A 24 -2.64 0.93 22.59
C ARG A 24 -3.22 2.29 22.17
N VAL A 25 -3.46 3.20 23.11
CA VAL A 25 -3.97 4.56 22.83
C VAL A 25 -2.85 5.55 22.45
N PHE A 26 -1.62 5.28 22.88
CA PHE A 26 -0.45 6.12 22.61
C PHE A 26 0.61 5.40 21.77
N ALA A 27 0.26 4.29 21.13
CA ALA A 27 1.13 3.68 20.13
C ALA A 27 1.31 4.70 19.02
N PRO A 28 2.54 4.96 18.57
CA PRO A 28 2.73 5.78 17.39
C PRO A 28 2.03 5.11 16.21
N GLU A 29 1.42 5.93 15.35
CA GLU A 29 0.93 5.48 14.04
C GLU A 29 2.06 4.75 13.32
N THR A 30 1.73 3.62 12.71
CA THR A 30 2.68 2.90 11.83
C THR A 30 3.00 3.75 10.61
N ARG A 31 4.13 3.50 9.95
CA ARG A 31 4.45 4.17 8.69
C ARG A 31 3.39 3.93 7.61
N TYR A 32 2.75 2.76 7.64
CA TYR A 32 1.66 2.46 6.71
C TYR A 32 0.43 3.32 6.98
N GLU A 33 0.01 3.45 8.25
CA GLU A 33 -1.07 4.35 8.66
C GLU A 33 -0.75 5.81 8.32
N GLU A 34 0.48 6.28 8.59
CA GLU A 34 0.94 7.62 8.20
C GLU A 34 0.80 7.83 6.69
N ALA A 35 1.23 6.85 5.90
CA ALA A 35 1.22 6.93 4.44
C ALA A 35 -0.20 6.97 3.87
N LEU A 36 -1.12 6.13 4.39
CA LEU A 36 -2.55 6.19 4.03
C LEU A 36 -3.17 7.53 4.43
N GLY A 37 -2.75 8.09 5.57
CA GLY A 37 -3.13 9.42 6.06
C GLY A 37 -2.71 10.58 5.14
N THR A 38 -1.92 10.34 4.10
CA THR A 38 -1.59 11.35 3.07
C THR A 38 -2.45 11.28 1.81
N LEU A 39 -3.23 10.21 1.66
CA LEU A 39 -4.08 9.99 0.51
C LEU A 39 -5.47 10.60 0.73
N PRO A 40 -6.10 11.22 -0.27
CA PRO A 40 -7.46 11.76 -0.12
C PRO A 40 -8.50 10.68 0.21
N ALA A 41 -9.52 11.04 0.97
CA ALA A 41 -10.68 10.17 1.29
C ALA A 41 -11.41 9.58 0.07
N SER A 42 -11.25 10.16 -1.12
CA SER A 42 -11.84 9.63 -2.35
C SER A 42 -11.04 8.49 -2.99
N THR A 43 -9.89 8.13 -2.42
CA THR A 43 -9.02 7.06 -2.93
C THR A 43 -9.77 5.74 -2.90
N LEU A 44 -9.85 5.08 -4.05
CA LEU A 44 -10.50 3.77 -4.22
C LEU A 44 -9.48 2.63 -4.20
N ARG A 45 -8.25 2.91 -4.62
CA ARG A 45 -7.14 1.96 -4.57
C ARG A 45 -5.90 2.66 -4.05
N ALA A 46 -5.26 2.08 -3.06
CA ALA A 46 -3.97 2.53 -2.54
C ALA A 46 -2.91 1.44 -2.71
N THR A 47 -1.69 1.82 -3.02
CA THR A 47 -0.51 0.97 -2.85
C THR A 47 0.49 1.64 -1.92
N TYR A 48 1.26 0.82 -1.22
CA TYR A 48 2.29 1.26 -0.30
C TYR A 48 3.58 0.47 -0.53
N THR A 49 4.72 1.13 -0.38
CA THR A 49 6.04 0.50 -0.41
C THR A 49 6.93 1.17 0.63
N ASP A 50 7.38 0.42 1.64
CA ASP A 50 8.42 0.87 2.58
C ASP A 50 9.78 0.71 1.90
N TRP A 51 10.22 1.76 1.22
CA TRP A 51 11.48 1.76 0.50
C TRP A 51 12.70 1.54 1.39
N ALA A 52 12.62 1.87 2.70
CA ALA A 52 13.68 1.56 3.64
C ALA A 52 13.78 0.05 3.89
N GLU A 53 12.66 -0.62 4.11
CA GLU A 53 12.62 -2.08 4.26
C GLU A 53 12.92 -2.82 2.95
N VAL A 54 12.51 -2.30 1.79
CA VAL A 54 12.90 -2.86 0.49
C VAL A 54 14.42 -2.79 0.32
N ARG A 55 15.07 -1.70 0.74
CA ARG A 55 16.54 -1.58 0.71
C ARG A 55 17.19 -2.64 1.61
N ASP A 56 16.72 -2.82 2.83
CA ASP A 56 17.27 -3.85 3.74
C ASP A 56 17.07 -5.27 3.15
N ALA A 57 15.85 -5.60 2.72
CA ALA A 57 15.50 -6.93 2.23
C ALA A 57 16.17 -7.33 0.90
N ALA A 58 16.51 -6.36 0.04
CA ALA A 58 17.14 -6.63 -1.26
C ALA A 58 18.63 -6.23 -1.32
N ASP A 59 19.32 -6.19 -0.17
CA ASP A 59 20.76 -5.87 -0.06
C ASP A 59 21.10 -4.53 -0.75
N GLY A 60 20.27 -3.52 -0.54
CA GLY A 60 20.35 -2.18 -1.10
C GLY A 60 20.83 -1.11 -0.11
N ASP A 61 21.39 -1.52 1.03
CA ASP A 61 21.87 -0.60 2.06
C ASP A 61 22.87 0.43 1.51
N GLY A 62 22.55 1.70 1.74
CA GLY A 62 23.38 2.83 1.31
C GLY A 62 23.23 3.18 -0.18
N LEU A 63 22.31 2.57 -0.91
CA LEU A 63 21.91 3.05 -2.23
C LEU A 63 21.00 4.28 -2.09
N ASP A 64 21.20 5.23 -3.01
CA ASP A 64 20.58 6.55 -3.05
C ASP A 64 20.57 7.08 -4.51
N ALA A 65 20.08 8.30 -4.73
CA ALA A 65 20.17 8.95 -6.05
C ALA A 65 21.61 9.25 -6.50
N GLY A 66 22.61 9.20 -5.64
CA GLY A 66 24.03 9.34 -6.01
C GLY A 66 24.63 8.07 -6.60
N SER A 67 23.96 6.94 -6.41
CA SER A 67 24.46 5.61 -6.77
C SER A 67 24.53 5.37 -8.28
N SER A 68 25.35 4.40 -8.68
CA SER A 68 25.55 4.08 -10.09
C SER A 68 24.31 3.39 -10.68
N GLU A 69 24.07 3.57 -11.98
CA GLU A 69 22.92 2.94 -12.66
C GLU A 69 22.98 1.41 -12.56
N ASP A 70 24.17 0.82 -12.68
CA ASP A 70 24.36 -0.62 -12.60
C ASP A 70 23.99 -1.16 -11.20
N ASP A 71 24.39 -0.46 -10.14
CA ASP A 71 24.06 -0.84 -8.76
C ASP A 71 22.55 -0.74 -8.50
N VAL A 72 21.92 0.36 -8.97
CA VAL A 72 20.48 0.58 -8.86
C VAL A 72 19.70 -0.50 -9.62
N ASN A 73 20.10 -0.83 -10.86
CA ASN A 73 19.44 -1.86 -11.65
C ASN A 73 19.59 -3.25 -11.04
N ALA A 74 20.78 -3.57 -10.50
CA ALA A 74 21.00 -4.83 -9.81
C ALA A 74 20.14 -4.94 -8.55
N PHE A 75 19.97 -3.84 -7.81
CA PHE A 75 19.08 -3.77 -6.66
C PHE A 75 17.61 -3.94 -7.06
N LEU A 76 17.11 -3.17 -8.01
CA LEU A 76 15.72 -3.24 -8.47
C LEU A 76 15.38 -4.63 -9.01
N SER A 77 16.31 -5.29 -9.69
CA SER A 77 16.13 -6.69 -10.12
C SER A 77 15.94 -7.64 -8.93
N ARG A 78 16.76 -7.52 -7.87
CA ARG A 78 16.60 -8.35 -6.66
C ARG A 78 15.29 -8.05 -5.92
N ALA A 79 14.91 -6.78 -5.83
CA ALA A 79 13.66 -6.37 -5.20
C ALA A 79 12.44 -6.88 -5.98
N PHE A 80 12.52 -6.87 -7.31
CA PHE A 80 11.50 -7.42 -8.20
C PHE A 80 11.38 -8.94 -8.04
N ASP A 81 12.50 -9.68 -8.04
CA ASP A 81 12.51 -11.15 -7.86
C ASP A 81 11.91 -11.57 -6.49
N GLN A 82 11.93 -10.66 -5.51
CA GLN A 82 11.32 -10.86 -4.19
C GLN A 82 9.86 -10.35 -4.08
N ASP A 83 9.30 -9.84 -5.19
CA ASP A 83 7.95 -9.27 -5.28
C ASP A 83 7.72 -8.02 -4.41
N LEU A 84 8.78 -7.26 -4.12
CA LEU A 84 8.72 -6.15 -3.16
C LEU A 84 8.31 -4.80 -3.78
N VAL A 85 8.60 -4.61 -5.08
CA VAL A 85 8.45 -3.31 -5.78
C VAL A 85 7.42 -3.36 -6.92
N THR A 86 6.73 -4.48 -7.08
CA THR A 86 5.81 -4.74 -8.20
C THR A 86 4.59 -3.82 -8.21
N THR A 87 4.25 -3.24 -7.06
CA THR A 87 3.10 -2.33 -6.87
C THR A 87 3.50 -0.87 -6.65
N SER A 88 4.81 -0.56 -6.65
CA SER A 88 5.29 0.82 -6.63
C SER A 88 4.94 1.51 -7.96
N ALA A 89 4.47 2.74 -7.87
CA ALA A 89 4.19 3.57 -9.05
C ALA A 89 5.46 4.21 -9.64
N LEU A 90 6.59 4.11 -8.92
CA LEU A 90 7.82 4.85 -9.21
C LEU A 90 9.05 3.96 -9.43
N ALA A 91 8.97 2.66 -9.14
CA ALA A 91 10.10 1.73 -9.32
C ALA A 91 10.70 1.80 -10.74
N ASP A 92 9.86 1.78 -11.78
CA ASP A 92 10.31 1.90 -13.17
C ASP A 92 10.89 3.29 -13.52
N SER A 93 10.47 4.33 -12.79
CA SER A 93 10.96 5.70 -12.97
C SER A 93 12.24 6.00 -12.17
N THR A 94 12.74 5.07 -11.34
CA THR A 94 13.87 5.29 -10.42
C THR A 94 15.08 5.93 -11.09
N ASN A 95 15.53 5.40 -12.23
CA ASN A 95 16.70 5.95 -12.94
C ASN A 95 16.45 7.33 -13.53
N ALA A 96 15.26 7.57 -14.09
CA ALA A 96 14.89 8.87 -14.63
C ALA A 96 14.78 9.92 -13.51
N MET A 97 14.20 9.55 -12.37
CA MET A 97 14.16 10.40 -11.17
C MET A 97 15.57 10.79 -10.74
N ARG A 98 16.45 9.79 -10.60
CA ARG A 98 17.85 9.95 -10.21
C ARG A 98 18.59 10.94 -11.11
N GLU A 99 18.54 10.73 -12.42
CA GLU A 99 19.28 11.55 -13.39
C GLU A 99 18.69 12.97 -13.52
N ARG A 100 17.36 13.08 -13.56
CA ARG A 100 16.67 14.32 -13.94
C ARG A 100 16.30 15.20 -12.74
N TYR A 101 15.81 14.59 -11.67
CA TYR A 101 15.26 15.28 -10.49
C TYR A 101 16.24 15.29 -9.32
N GLY A 102 17.27 14.44 -9.33
CA GLY A 102 18.30 14.38 -8.28
C GLY A 102 17.84 13.72 -6.98
N VAL A 103 16.70 13.02 -7.05
CA VAL A 103 16.12 12.18 -6.00
C VAL A 103 15.52 10.95 -6.67
N SER A 104 15.19 9.93 -5.91
CA SER A 104 14.61 8.68 -6.37
C SER A 104 13.87 8.00 -5.21
N PRO A 105 13.13 6.90 -5.44
CA PRO A 105 12.54 6.15 -4.34
C PRO A 105 13.58 5.57 -3.36
N LEU A 106 14.85 5.46 -3.77
CA LEU A 106 15.95 5.03 -2.90
C LEU A 106 16.30 6.06 -1.82
N ASP A 107 15.90 7.32 -2.01
CA ASP A 107 16.07 8.40 -1.03
C ASP A 107 14.83 8.54 -0.12
N ALA A 108 13.79 7.74 -0.37
CA ALA A 108 12.55 7.75 0.40
C ALA A 108 12.58 6.73 1.56
N GLU A 109 11.85 7.06 2.63
CA GLU A 109 11.43 6.10 3.64
C GLU A 109 10.30 5.23 3.10
N TRP A 110 9.24 5.86 2.57
CA TRP A 110 8.10 5.16 2.02
C TRP A 110 7.49 5.89 0.82
N GLU A 111 6.73 5.13 0.03
CA GLU A 111 5.88 5.59 -1.05
C GLU A 111 4.44 5.14 -0.79
N ALA A 112 3.48 6.07 -0.94
CA ALA A 112 2.06 5.76 -1.07
C ALA A 112 1.57 6.22 -2.43
N PHE A 113 0.71 5.43 -3.06
CA PHE A 113 0.08 5.77 -4.33
C PHE A 113 -1.43 5.55 -4.24
N GLY A 114 -2.20 6.60 -4.47
CA GLY A 114 -3.66 6.58 -4.46
C GLY A 114 -4.25 6.80 -5.85
N GLN A 115 -5.31 6.05 -6.17
CA GLN A 115 -6.10 6.22 -7.38
C GLN A 115 -7.58 6.42 -7.03
N ASP A 116 -8.21 7.38 -7.69
CA ASP A 116 -9.66 7.59 -7.68
C ASP A 116 -10.20 7.77 -9.11
N GLU A 117 -11.50 8.05 -9.25
CA GLU A 117 -12.12 8.28 -10.57
C GLU A 117 -11.60 9.53 -11.29
N SER A 118 -10.92 10.44 -10.57
CA SER A 118 -10.49 11.75 -11.04
C SER A 118 -9.00 11.82 -11.38
N GLY A 119 -8.17 10.91 -10.88
CA GLY A 119 -6.75 10.86 -11.18
C GLY A 119 -5.96 9.97 -10.21
N GLN A 120 -4.65 10.18 -10.19
CA GLN A 120 -3.73 9.41 -9.38
C GLN A 120 -2.67 10.29 -8.73
N VAL A 121 -2.30 9.95 -7.49
CA VAL A 121 -1.30 10.68 -6.72
C VAL A 121 -0.29 9.72 -6.12
N ALA A 122 1.00 10.02 -6.26
CA ALA A 122 2.08 9.37 -5.53
C ALA A 122 2.63 10.36 -4.49
N VAL A 123 2.78 9.91 -3.25
CA VAL A 123 3.36 10.65 -2.14
C VAL A 123 4.58 9.87 -1.68
N LEU A 124 5.75 10.51 -1.68
CA LEU A 124 6.95 9.95 -1.06
C LEU A 124 7.28 10.73 0.20
N LYS A 125 7.56 10.00 1.28
CA LYS A 125 8.26 10.54 2.45
C LYS A 125 9.75 10.39 2.23
N MET A 126 10.42 11.50 2.00
CA MET A 126 11.86 11.53 1.80
C MET A 126 12.60 11.45 3.14
N ALA A 127 13.79 10.86 3.14
CA ALA A 127 14.65 10.89 4.32
C ALA A 127 15.02 12.35 4.71
N ASP A 128 15.29 12.57 5.99
CA ASP A 128 15.53 13.90 6.57
C ASP A 128 16.70 14.67 5.93
N ASP A 129 17.67 13.96 5.34
CA ASP A 129 18.88 14.52 4.74
C ASP A 129 18.76 14.85 3.24
N VAL A 130 17.59 14.57 2.63
CA VAL A 130 17.33 14.87 1.21
C VAL A 130 17.13 16.37 0.98
N ASP A 131 17.87 16.94 0.01
CA ASP A 131 17.75 18.35 -0.40
C ASP A 131 16.50 18.60 -1.26
N LEU A 132 15.35 18.73 -0.61
CA LEU A 132 14.07 19.07 -1.26
C LEU A 132 14.07 20.46 -1.92
N GLY A 133 14.88 21.41 -1.41
CA GLY A 133 15.07 22.70 -2.07
C GLY A 133 15.83 22.56 -3.40
N GLY A 134 16.71 21.57 -3.50
CA GLY A 134 17.36 21.13 -4.73
C GLY A 134 16.36 20.56 -5.74
N VAL A 135 15.38 19.77 -5.29
CA VAL A 135 14.31 19.22 -6.14
C VAL A 135 13.50 20.33 -6.81
N GLU A 136 13.09 21.36 -6.07
CA GLU A 136 12.35 22.49 -6.65
C GLU A 136 13.18 23.28 -7.68
N GLN A 137 14.48 23.42 -7.45
CA GLN A 137 15.38 24.02 -8.45
C GLN A 137 15.47 23.16 -9.71
N LYS A 138 15.48 21.83 -9.56
CA LYS A 138 15.45 20.88 -10.67
C LYS A 138 14.14 20.96 -11.45
N LEU A 139 12.99 20.98 -10.78
CA LEU A 139 11.68 21.20 -11.41
C LEU A 139 11.67 22.46 -12.28
N ARG A 140 12.15 23.59 -11.76
CA ARG A 140 12.28 24.82 -12.54
C ARG A 140 13.20 24.62 -13.76
N SER A 141 14.35 23.97 -13.59
CA SER A 141 15.32 23.75 -14.67
C SER A 141 14.80 22.81 -15.77
N LEU A 142 13.94 21.87 -15.40
CA LEU A 142 13.29 20.93 -16.30
C LEU A 142 12.15 21.59 -17.10
N GLY A 143 11.69 22.79 -16.70
CA GLY A 143 10.68 23.55 -17.42
C GLY A 143 9.29 23.53 -16.79
N TYR A 144 9.14 23.04 -15.55
CA TYR A 144 7.88 23.15 -14.83
C TYR A 144 7.54 24.62 -14.57
N THR A 145 6.25 24.94 -14.65
CA THR A 145 5.72 26.23 -14.25
C THR A 145 5.75 26.33 -12.73
N GLU A 146 6.45 27.33 -12.22
CA GLU A 146 6.58 27.60 -10.79
C GLU A 146 5.25 28.02 -10.15
N PRO A 147 4.93 27.56 -8.92
CA PRO A 147 3.73 28.00 -8.20
C PRO A 147 3.76 29.50 -7.88
N ALA A 148 2.58 30.08 -7.67
CA ALA A 148 2.44 31.52 -7.39
C ALA A 148 3.17 32.00 -6.12
N GLY A 149 3.36 31.11 -5.14
CA GLY A 149 4.13 31.39 -3.93
C GLY A 149 5.65 31.28 -4.09
N GLY A 150 6.12 30.78 -5.24
CA GLY A 150 7.53 30.50 -5.51
C GLY A 150 8.05 29.22 -4.86
N ILE A 151 9.36 28.98 -5.01
CA ILE A 151 10.08 27.90 -4.29
C ILE A 151 9.80 27.94 -2.79
N GLY A 152 9.60 26.76 -2.21
CA GLY A 152 9.37 26.56 -0.78
C GLY A 152 7.95 26.90 -0.33
N SER A 153 7.04 27.26 -1.25
CA SER A 153 5.66 27.58 -0.88
C SER A 153 4.77 26.35 -0.70
N GLY A 154 5.27 25.15 -1.05
CA GLY A 154 4.45 23.94 -1.14
C GLY A 154 3.27 24.07 -2.11
N GLY A 155 3.44 24.87 -3.16
CA GLY A 155 2.45 25.02 -4.23
C GLY A 155 2.72 24.06 -5.38
N THR A 156 1.73 23.86 -6.24
CA THR A 156 1.82 22.92 -7.37
C THR A 156 2.69 23.48 -8.50
N TRP A 157 3.74 22.73 -8.82
CA TRP A 157 4.53 22.83 -10.03
C TRP A 157 3.81 22.12 -11.18
N THR A 158 3.64 22.80 -12.32
CA THR A 158 2.85 22.28 -13.44
C THR A 158 3.72 22.08 -14.67
N GLY A 159 3.82 20.82 -15.14
CA GLY A 159 4.57 20.45 -16.35
C GLY A 159 3.67 20.01 -17.51
N GLY A 160 2.76 19.06 -17.23
CA GLY A 160 1.88 18.43 -18.23
C GLY A 160 2.57 17.34 -19.06
N ALA A 161 1.77 16.55 -19.78
CA ALA A 161 2.23 15.34 -20.49
C ALA A 161 3.36 15.59 -21.51
N ASP A 162 3.27 16.67 -22.29
CA ASP A 162 4.28 17.00 -23.30
C ASP A 162 5.66 17.27 -22.68
N LEU A 163 5.68 17.92 -21.50
CA LEU A 163 6.92 18.19 -20.78
C LEU A 163 7.53 16.88 -20.28
N VAL A 164 6.74 16.06 -19.57
CA VAL A 164 7.20 14.78 -19.01
C VAL A 164 7.77 13.88 -20.08
N ALA A 165 7.07 13.71 -21.21
CA ALA A 165 7.54 12.92 -22.34
C ALA A 165 8.84 13.44 -22.97
N SER A 166 9.11 14.75 -22.86
CA SER A 166 10.35 15.36 -23.34
C SER A 166 11.54 15.21 -22.38
N ILE A 167 11.27 15.01 -21.08
CA ILE A 167 12.30 14.84 -20.04
C ILE A 167 12.87 13.42 -20.13
N ASP A 168 12.00 12.42 -20.07
CA ASP A 168 12.38 11.01 -20.21
C ASP A 168 11.13 10.16 -20.54
N PRO A 169 11.17 9.31 -21.57
CA PRO A 169 10.03 8.46 -21.93
C PRO A 169 9.71 7.36 -20.88
N GLY A 170 10.61 7.08 -19.94
CA GLY A 170 10.39 6.14 -18.84
C GLY A 170 9.63 6.72 -17.64
N LEU A 171 9.34 8.03 -17.63
CA LEU A 171 8.56 8.65 -16.57
C LEU A 171 7.08 8.30 -16.69
N THR A 172 6.48 7.93 -15.56
CA THR A 172 5.03 7.68 -15.49
C THR A 172 4.23 8.99 -15.54
N PRO A 173 2.92 8.94 -15.84
CA PRO A 173 2.09 10.15 -15.90
C PRO A 173 2.01 10.98 -14.60
N VAL A 174 2.35 10.42 -13.43
CA VAL A 174 2.33 11.16 -12.15
C VAL A 174 3.32 12.32 -12.12
N PHE A 175 4.35 12.33 -12.97
CA PHE A 175 5.31 13.43 -13.01
C PHE A 175 4.75 14.71 -13.60
N GLN A 176 3.53 14.72 -14.14
CA GLN A 176 2.99 15.92 -14.81
C GLN A 176 2.86 17.11 -13.87
N ASN A 177 2.62 16.87 -12.59
CA ASN A 177 2.47 17.90 -11.57
C ASN A 177 3.17 17.45 -10.30
N ALA A 178 3.75 18.38 -9.56
CA ALA A 178 4.45 18.09 -8.33
C ALA A 178 4.17 19.15 -7.25
N ALA A 179 4.24 18.76 -5.98
CA ALA A 179 4.40 19.68 -4.86
C ALA A 179 5.49 19.17 -3.94
N VAL A 180 6.24 20.09 -3.35
CA VAL A 180 7.32 19.79 -2.41
C VAL A 180 6.96 20.41 -1.07
N LEU A 181 6.71 19.58 -0.06
CA LEU A 181 6.42 20.00 1.31
C LEU A 181 7.68 19.76 2.14
N ALA A 182 8.61 20.72 2.08
CA ALA A 182 9.93 20.56 2.67
C ALA A 182 9.89 20.37 4.19
N ASP A 183 8.97 21.06 4.89
CA ASP A 183 8.83 20.96 6.35
C ASP A 183 8.32 19.58 6.80
N ASP A 184 7.54 18.91 5.94
CA ASP A 184 6.97 17.58 6.19
C ASP A 184 7.80 16.45 5.53
N HIS A 185 8.86 16.81 4.81
CA HIS A 185 9.69 15.92 3.99
C HIS A 185 8.89 15.13 2.94
N LEU A 186 7.85 15.72 2.34
CA LEU A 186 7.02 15.04 1.34
C LEU A 186 7.28 15.56 -0.08
N LEU A 187 7.36 14.62 -1.03
CA LEU A 187 7.26 14.87 -2.45
C LEU A 187 5.94 14.29 -2.96
N VAL A 188 5.06 15.15 -3.46
CA VAL A 188 3.75 14.77 -4.00
C VAL A 188 3.79 14.89 -5.51
N LEU A 189 3.43 13.84 -6.23
CA LEU A 189 3.40 13.75 -7.69
C LEU A 189 2.00 13.34 -8.14
N SER A 190 1.49 13.92 -9.23
CA SER A 190 0.21 13.48 -9.80
C SER A 190 0.06 13.86 -11.28
N ASP A 191 -0.76 13.08 -11.99
CA ASP A 191 -1.15 13.35 -13.37
C ASP A 191 -2.11 14.57 -13.48
N ARG A 192 -2.68 15.00 -12.34
CA ARG A 192 -3.66 16.08 -12.21
C ARG A 192 -3.24 17.13 -11.17
N THR A 193 -3.39 18.41 -11.51
CA THR A 193 -3.11 19.53 -10.59
C THR A 193 -4.04 19.55 -9.37
N ASP A 194 -5.30 19.16 -9.55
CA ASP A 194 -6.30 19.10 -8.48
C ASP A 194 -6.05 17.94 -7.51
N ALA A 195 -5.55 16.80 -7.99
CA ALA A 195 -5.15 15.71 -7.11
C ALA A 195 -3.89 16.05 -6.26
N VAL A 196 -2.90 16.77 -6.81
CA VAL A 196 -1.79 17.32 -5.99
C VAL A 196 -2.34 18.22 -4.90
N SER A 197 -3.22 19.16 -5.26
CA SER A 197 -3.80 20.11 -4.29
C SER A 197 -4.55 19.40 -3.16
N LYS A 198 -5.36 18.39 -3.50
CA LYS A 198 -6.09 17.58 -2.50
C LYS A 198 -5.13 16.87 -1.54
N ALA A 199 -4.14 16.15 -2.06
CA ALA A 199 -3.18 15.44 -1.23
C ALA A 199 -2.35 16.38 -0.34
N VAL A 200 -2.01 17.58 -0.83
CA VAL A 200 -1.35 18.62 -0.02
C VAL A 200 -2.25 19.12 1.11
N GLU A 201 -3.55 19.32 0.86
CA GLU A 201 -4.48 19.71 1.94
C GLU A 201 -4.67 18.60 2.97
N VAL A 202 -4.67 17.33 2.53
CA VAL A 202 -4.70 16.16 3.42
C VAL A 202 -3.44 16.11 4.28
N ALA A 203 -2.26 16.16 3.67
CA ALA A 203 -0.97 16.14 4.39
C ALA A 203 -0.83 17.30 5.39
N ARG A 204 -1.52 18.43 5.18
CA ARG A 204 -1.56 19.57 6.10
C ARG A 204 -2.64 19.47 7.19
N GLY A 205 -3.44 18.41 7.20
CA GLY A 205 -4.57 18.23 8.11
C GLY A 205 -5.77 19.16 7.83
N ASN A 206 -5.88 19.68 6.60
CA ASN A 206 -6.95 20.59 6.18
C ASN A 206 -8.08 19.89 5.40
N ALA A 207 -7.92 18.60 5.08
CA ALA A 207 -8.89 17.77 4.38
C ALA A 207 -8.91 16.35 4.96
N SER A 208 -9.97 15.60 4.65
CA SER A 208 -10.11 14.20 5.08
C SER A 208 -9.22 13.28 4.26
N ASP A 209 -8.54 12.38 4.95
CA ASP A 209 -7.71 11.31 4.43
C ASP A 209 -8.52 10.04 4.13
N LEU A 210 -7.83 9.04 3.56
CA LEU A 210 -8.33 7.68 3.43
C LEU A 210 -8.41 7.03 4.83
N ASP A 211 -9.63 6.88 5.33
CA ASP A 211 -9.93 6.35 6.66
C ASP A 211 -10.29 4.85 6.57
N GLU A 212 -9.27 3.99 6.70
CA GLU A 212 -9.38 2.52 6.63
C GLU A 212 -8.68 1.85 7.84
N PRO A 213 -9.09 2.17 9.08
CA PRO A 213 -8.31 1.86 10.28
C PRO A 213 -8.25 0.35 10.57
N ASP A 214 -9.31 -0.39 10.27
CA ASP A 214 -9.34 -1.84 10.50
C ASP A 214 -8.47 -2.59 9.50
N LEU A 215 -8.50 -2.20 8.21
CA LEU A 215 -7.59 -2.74 7.21
C LEU A 215 -6.13 -2.33 7.47
N ALA A 216 -5.87 -1.09 7.90
CA ALA A 216 -4.54 -0.63 8.29
C ALA A 216 -3.98 -1.47 9.46
N ARG A 217 -4.81 -1.72 10.46
CA ARG A 217 -4.48 -2.57 11.61
C ARG A 217 -4.20 -4.01 11.22
N VAL A 218 -4.92 -4.58 10.25
CA VAL A 218 -4.66 -5.94 9.73
C VAL A 218 -3.31 -5.99 9.02
N ALA A 219 -3.02 -5.00 8.17
CA ALA A 219 -1.76 -4.92 7.44
C ALA A 219 -0.54 -4.78 8.36
N GLY A 220 -0.68 -4.03 9.47
CA GLY A 220 0.40 -3.80 10.42
C GLY A 220 1.50 -2.90 9.84
N GLU A 221 2.74 -3.41 9.81
CA GLU A 221 3.91 -2.75 9.20
C GLU A 221 4.39 -3.57 7.99
N PRO A 222 3.67 -3.50 6.84
CA PRO A 222 4.07 -4.24 5.65
C PRO A 222 5.28 -3.62 4.97
N VAL A 223 6.03 -4.42 4.20
CA VAL A 223 7.02 -3.91 3.24
C VAL A 223 6.33 -3.38 2.00
N THR A 224 5.28 -4.07 1.55
CA THR A 224 4.42 -3.62 0.44
C THR A 224 2.98 -4.01 0.70
N ALA A 225 2.04 -3.15 0.32
CA ALA A 225 0.61 -3.39 0.49
C ALA A 225 -0.20 -2.83 -0.67
N VAL A 226 -1.35 -3.44 -0.92
CA VAL A 226 -2.40 -2.93 -1.80
C VAL A 226 -3.71 -2.96 -1.04
N LEU A 227 -4.41 -1.83 -1.05
CA LEU A 227 -5.72 -1.66 -0.46
C LEU A 227 -6.73 -1.28 -1.55
N TRP A 228 -7.89 -1.91 -1.53
CA TRP A 228 -9.08 -1.50 -2.28
C TRP A 228 -10.14 -1.07 -1.27
N ALA A 229 -10.50 0.21 -1.30
CA ALA A 229 -11.43 0.83 -0.37
C ALA A 229 -12.87 0.64 -0.86
N SER A 230 -13.82 0.57 0.08
CA SER A 230 -15.25 0.50 -0.23
C SER A 230 -15.62 -0.68 -1.18
N ASP A 231 -16.80 -0.59 -1.80
CA ASP A 231 -17.28 -1.53 -2.82
C ASP A 231 -16.39 -1.59 -4.09
N PHE A 232 -15.33 -0.77 -4.20
CA PHE A 232 -14.40 -0.85 -5.32
C PHE A 232 -13.65 -2.20 -5.32
N ALA A 233 -13.42 -2.80 -4.16
CA ALA A 233 -12.83 -4.13 -4.03
C ALA A 233 -13.62 -5.17 -4.87
N CYS A 234 -14.95 -5.17 -4.75
CA CYS A 234 -15.83 -6.05 -5.52
C CYS A 234 -15.74 -5.84 -7.03
N GLN A 235 -15.43 -4.62 -7.49
CA GLN A 235 -15.26 -4.34 -8.92
C GLN A 235 -13.88 -4.77 -9.40
N ALA A 236 -12.84 -4.43 -8.65
CA ALA A 236 -11.45 -4.64 -9.03
C ALA A 236 -11.06 -6.13 -9.00
N LEU A 237 -11.56 -6.89 -8.02
CA LEU A 237 -11.21 -8.29 -7.80
C LEU A 237 -12.24 -9.28 -8.37
N SER A 238 -13.22 -8.77 -9.13
CA SER A 238 -14.35 -9.55 -9.63
C SER A 238 -13.94 -10.67 -10.59
N MET A 239 -14.49 -11.86 -10.36
CA MET A 239 -14.44 -12.99 -11.32
C MET A 239 -15.10 -12.67 -12.67
N THR A 240 -15.90 -11.61 -12.78
CA THR A 240 -16.51 -11.20 -14.07
C THR A 240 -15.48 -10.82 -15.14
N SER A 241 -14.25 -10.48 -14.73
CA SER A 241 -13.12 -10.23 -15.62
C SER A 241 -12.42 -11.49 -16.13
N ALA A 242 -12.65 -12.65 -15.49
CA ALA A 242 -12.12 -13.94 -15.91
C ALA A 242 -12.87 -14.49 -17.14
N ASP A 243 -12.36 -15.55 -17.74
CA ASP A 243 -13.06 -16.21 -18.84
C ASP A 243 -14.34 -16.95 -18.37
N GLN A 244 -15.21 -17.31 -19.33
CA GLN A 244 -16.50 -17.93 -18.99
C GLN A 244 -16.38 -19.33 -18.38
N GLU A 245 -15.26 -20.01 -18.56
CA GLU A 245 -15.04 -21.33 -17.97
C GLU A 245 -14.66 -21.16 -16.50
N ASP A 246 -13.71 -20.27 -16.22
CA ASP A 246 -13.28 -19.87 -14.89
C ASP A 246 -14.43 -19.30 -14.06
N GLN A 247 -15.30 -18.47 -14.65
CA GLN A 247 -16.50 -17.97 -13.96
C GLN A 247 -17.41 -19.12 -13.49
N ARG A 248 -17.63 -20.15 -14.33
CA ARG A 248 -18.45 -21.31 -13.93
C ARG A 248 -17.79 -22.17 -12.87
N VAL A 249 -16.46 -22.25 -12.88
CA VAL A 249 -15.69 -22.92 -11.82
C VAL A 249 -15.82 -22.14 -10.52
N ALA A 250 -15.63 -20.82 -10.55
CA ALA A 250 -15.81 -19.94 -9.41
C ALA A 250 -17.21 -20.03 -8.80
N ASP A 251 -18.27 -19.95 -9.62
CA ASP A 251 -19.67 -20.08 -9.15
C ASP A 251 -19.90 -21.39 -8.40
N ARG A 252 -19.32 -22.50 -8.91
CA ARG A 252 -19.42 -23.80 -8.26
C ARG A 252 -18.67 -23.81 -6.94
N LEU A 253 -17.42 -23.34 -6.92
CA LEU A 253 -16.58 -23.32 -5.72
C LEU A 253 -17.19 -22.45 -4.62
N VAL A 254 -17.69 -21.25 -4.97
CA VAL A 254 -18.42 -20.37 -4.04
C VAL A 254 -19.67 -21.06 -3.50
N SER A 255 -20.45 -21.74 -4.35
CA SER A 255 -21.64 -22.48 -3.90
C SER A 255 -21.28 -23.67 -3.00
N GLU A 256 -20.16 -24.36 -3.26
CA GLU A 256 -19.67 -25.48 -2.46
C GLU A 256 -19.14 -25.03 -1.10
N ALA A 257 -18.52 -23.85 -1.04
CA ALA A 257 -18.07 -23.19 0.18
C ALA A 257 -19.21 -22.64 1.06
N GLY A 258 -20.46 -22.64 0.55
CA GLY A 258 -21.63 -22.16 1.29
C GLY A 258 -22.08 -20.73 0.92
N GLY A 259 -21.48 -20.12 -0.10
CA GLY A 259 -21.70 -18.75 -0.51
C GLY A 259 -20.71 -17.76 0.14
N VAL A 260 -20.72 -16.52 -0.35
CA VAL A 260 -19.94 -15.41 0.20
C VAL A 260 -20.78 -14.13 0.23
N SER A 261 -20.45 -13.23 1.14
CA SER A 261 -21.00 -11.86 1.18
C SER A 261 -20.08 -10.89 0.44
N PRO A 262 -20.59 -9.78 -0.13
CA PRO A 262 -19.75 -8.71 -0.66
C PRO A 262 -18.82 -8.15 0.41
N VAL A 263 -17.60 -7.80 0.03
CA VAL A 263 -16.64 -7.10 0.89
C VAL A 263 -16.81 -5.58 0.75
N THR A 264 -16.57 -4.85 1.83
CA THR A 264 -16.55 -3.37 1.88
C THR A 264 -15.14 -2.79 1.83
N GLY A 265 -14.13 -3.65 1.81
CA GLY A 265 -12.74 -3.24 1.68
C GLY A 265 -11.83 -4.46 1.69
N VAL A 266 -10.66 -4.36 1.05
CA VAL A 266 -9.67 -5.43 1.00
C VAL A 266 -8.28 -4.84 1.16
N VAL A 267 -7.44 -5.47 1.97
CA VAL A 267 -6.00 -5.21 2.01
C VAL A 267 -5.23 -6.50 1.79
N VAL A 268 -4.19 -6.46 0.98
CA VAL A 268 -3.19 -7.51 0.84
C VAL A 268 -1.85 -6.89 1.20
N ALA A 269 -1.14 -7.46 2.17
CA ALA A 269 0.02 -6.84 2.78
C ALA A 269 1.14 -7.87 2.99
N GLN A 270 2.26 -7.71 2.27
CA GLN A 270 3.45 -8.55 2.42
C GLN A 270 4.33 -8.01 3.55
N GLN A 271 4.65 -8.87 4.50
CA GLN A 271 5.48 -8.57 5.67
C GLN A 271 6.98 -8.77 5.35
N THR A 272 7.87 -8.34 6.24
CA THR A 272 9.33 -8.48 6.06
C THR A 272 9.79 -9.93 5.97
N ASP A 273 9.10 -10.86 6.61
CA ASP A 273 9.37 -12.30 6.51
C ASP A 273 8.73 -12.97 5.27
N ARG A 274 8.18 -12.15 4.36
CA ARG A 274 7.43 -12.53 3.16
C ARG A 274 6.09 -13.23 3.42
N SER A 275 5.65 -13.37 4.67
CA SER A 275 4.25 -13.75 4.92
C SER A 275 3.31 -12.68 4.35
N ILE A 276 2.12 -13.10 3.95
CA ILE A 276 1.10 -12.20 3.39
C ILE A 276 -0.10 -12.21 4.32
N LYS A 277 -0.52 -11.01 4.73
CA LYS A 277 -1.78 -10.80 5.43
C LYS A 277 -2.83 -10.33 4.44
N VAL A 278 -4.01 -10.94 4.48
CA VAL A 278 -5.17 -10.46 3.75
C VAL A 278 -6.26 -10.08 4.74
N GLY A 279 -6.71 -8.83 4.67
CA GLY A 279 -7.90 -8.35 5.37
C GLY A 279 -9.07 -8.23 4.40
N LEU A 280 -10.21 -8.78 4.75
CA LEU A 280 -11.47 -8.69 4.02
C LEU A 280 -12.51 -8.05 4.95
N GLU A 281 -12.84 -6.79 4.70
CA GLU A 281 -13.83 -6.07 5.50
C GLU A 281 -15.25 -6.35 5.00
N PHE A 282 -16.21 -6.39 5.93
CA PHE A 282 -17.62 -6.61 5.67
C PHE A 282 -18.47 -5.53 6.35
N GLU A 283 -19.77 -5.48 6.02
CA GLU A 283 -20.67 -4.50 6.64
C GLU A 283 -20.91 -4.77 8.14
N THR A 284 -20.76 -6.02 8.59
CA THR A 284 -21.02 -6.42 9.98
C THR A 284 -20.14 -7.58 10.46
N ASP A 285 -19.95 -7.67 11.77
CA ASP A 285 -19.29 -8.80 12.45
C ASP A 285 -19.92 -10.16 12.12
N ASP A 286 -21.26 -10.20 12.00
CA ASP A 286 -21.98 -11.42 11.63
C ASP A 286 -21.60 -11.86 10.20
N GLN A 287 -21.48 -10.91 9.26
CA GLN A 287 -21.05 -11.22 7.89
C GLN A 287 -19.61 -11.75 7.87
N ALA A 288 -18.69 -11.12 8.61
CA ALA A 288 -17.30 -11.57 8.70
C ALA A 288 -17.21 -12.98 9.29
N SER A 289 -17.91 -13.24 10.40
CA SER A 289 -17.97 -14.56 11.03
C SER A 289 -18.53 -15.63 10.08
N ASP A 290 -19.61 -15.33 9.36
CA ASP A 290 -20.22 -16.27 8.41
C ASP A 290 -19.34 -16.51 7.17
N ASN A 291 -18.50 -15.53 6.80
CA ASN A 291 -17.59 -15.63 5.65
C ASN A 291 -16.24 -16.27 5.99
N LEU A 292 -15.82 -16.34 7.26
CA LEU A 292 -14.49 -16.84 7.62
C LEU A 292 -14.17 -18.20 6.99
N GLN A 293 -14.99 -19.22 7.25
CA GLN A 293 -14.73 -20.58 6.73
C GLN A 293 -14.83 -20.65 5.20
N PRO A 294 -15.87 -20.09 4.55
CA PRO A 294 -15.91 -20.01 3.08
C PRO A 294 -14.66 -19.39 2.47
N ARG A 295 -14.15 -18.28 3.04
CA ARG A 295 -12.97 -17.57 2.53
C ARG A 295 -11.70 -18.39 2.70
N VAL A 296 -11.53 -19.08 3.84
CA VAL A 296 -10.43 -20.03 4.06
C VAL A 296 -10.49 -21.19 3.06
N ASP A 297 -11.66 -21.78 2.84
CA ASP A 297 -11.83 -22.91 1.91
C ASP A 297 -11.51 -22.51 0.46
N LEU A 298 -11.92 -21.32 0.04
CA LEU A 298 -11.61 -20.78 -1.28
C LEU A 298 -10.11 -20.44 -1.43
N ALA A 299 -9.49 -19.87 -0.38
CA ALA A 299 -8.06 -19.56 -0.37
C ALA A 299 -7.17 -20.83 -0.34
N ALA A 300 -7.70 -21.95 0.16
CA ALA A 300 -7.03 -23.25 0.15
C ALA A 300 -7.40 -24.12 -1.07
N GLY A 301 -7.98 -23.54 -2.12
CA GLY A 301 -8.59 -24.24 -3.24
C GLY A 301 -7.98 -23.95 -4.62
N GLU A 302 -8.78 -24.21 -5.65
CA GLU A 302 -8.46 -23.85 -7.03
C GLU A 302 -8.45 -22.32 -7.22
N ALA A 303 -7.62 -21.81 -8.13
CA ALA A 303 -7.46 -20.38 -8.41
C ALA A 303 -7.97 -20.04 -9.84
N PRO A 304 -9.29 -20.18 -10.13
CA PRO A 304 -9.83 -19.81 -11.44
C PRO A 304 -9.55 -18.33 -11.74
N GLY A 305 -9.28 -18.00 -12.99
CA GLY A 305 -8.87 -16.66 -13.41
C GLY A 305 -7.38 -16.36 -13.21
N GLN A 306 -6.68 -17.16 -12.40
CA GLN A 306 -5.22 -17.04 -12.19
C GLN A 306 -4.44 -18.29 -12.62
N GLY A 307 -5.13 -19.41 -12.86
CA GLY A 307 -4.54 -20.69 -13.27
C GLY A 307 -3.95 -21.49 -12.11
N GLY A 308 -4.15 -22.81 -12.12
CA GLY A 308 -3.65 -23.70 -11.07
C GLY A 308 -4.43 -23.60 -9.76
N SER A 309 -3.75 -23.85 -8.63
CA SER A 309 -4.33 -23.76 -7.29
C SER A 309 -3.56 -22.77 -6.42
N PHE A 310 -4.25 -22.12 -5.47
CA PHE A 310 -3.60 -21.32 -4.45
C PHE A 310 -2.67 -22.16 -3.56
N THR A 311 -2.96 -23.45 -3.38
CA THR A 311 -2.12 -24.36 -2.58
C THR A 311 -0.75 -24.65 -3.22
N ASP A 312 -0.58 -24.39 -4.51
CA ASP A 312 0.72 -24.43 -5.17
C ASP A 312 1.58 -23.20 -4.82
N ARG A 313 0.94 -22.11 -4.37
CA ARG A 313 1.53 -20.77 -4.17
C ARG A 313 1.69 -20.39 -2.71
N PHE A 314 0.77 -20.80 -1.84
CA PHE A 314 0.82 -20.53 -0.41
C PHE A 314 0.01 -21.54 0.40
N THR A 315 0.24 -21.55 1.71
CA THR A 315 -0.61 -22.21 2.70
C THR A 315 -1.35 -21.16 3.52
N VAL A 316 -2.63 -21.40 3.83
CA VAL A 316 -3.37 -20.60 4.82
C VAL A 316 -2.98 -21.11 6.21
N GLU A 317 -2.16 -20.35 6.93
CA GLU A 317 -1.65 -20.72 8.26
C GLU A 317 -2.70 -20.43 9.35
N ALA A 318 -3.40 -19.32 9.21
CA ALA A 318 -4.47 -18.93 10.11
C ALA A 318 -5.57 -18.17 9.36
N GLY A 319 -6.78 -18.27 9.90
CA GLY A 319 -7.92 -17.45 9.51
C GLY A 319 -8.71 -17.08 10.77
N GLU A 320 -9.01 -15.80 10.94
CA GLU A 320 -9.84 -15.32 12.03
C GLU A 320 -10.83 -14.24 11.56
N ALA A 321 -11.92 -14.09 12.30
CA ALA A 321 -12.82 -12.95 12.16
C ALA A 321 -12.62 -12.05 13.40
N ASP A 322 -12.25 -10.80 13.18
CA ASP A 322 -12.05 -9.78 14.20
C ASP A 322 -12.91 -8.56 13.89
N GLY A 323 -13.96 -8.37 14.68
CA GLY A 323 -15.02 -7.43 14.34
C GLY A 323 -15.69 -7.82 13.02
N ASP A 324 -15.78 -6.85 12.12
CA ASP A 324 -16.32 -6.95 10.76
C ASP A 324 -15.26 -7.33 9.71
N THR A 325 -14.05 -7.72 10.12
CA THR A 325 -12.97 -8.08 9.20
C THR A 325 -12.58 -9.55 9.33
N VAL A 326 -12.47 -10.26 8.19
CA VAL A 326 -11.79 -11.56 8.11
C VAL A 326 -10.32 -11.34 7.81
N VAL A 327 -9.44 -11.95 8.61
CA VAL A 327 -8.00 -11.92 8.43
C VAL A 327 -7.52 -13.31 8.03
N LEU A 328 -6.74 -13.38 6.95
CA LEU A 328 -6.05 -14.58 6.50
C LEU A 328 -4.54 -14.34 6.57
N ASP A 329 -3.84 -15.21 7.31
CA ASP A 329 -2.38 -15.26 7.32
C ASP A 329 -1.92 -16.33 6.34
N LEU A 330 -1.20 -15.91 5.30
CA LEU A 330 -0.73 -16.76 4.22
C LEU A 330 0.80 -16.91 4.31
N ALA A 331 1.27 -18.14 4.18
CA ALA A 331 2.68 -18.45 4.03
C ALA A 331 2.97 -18.85 2.57
N PRO A 332 3.61 -17.98 1.77
CA PRO A 332 4.05 -18.33 0.42
C PRO A 332 4.91 -19.60 0.40
N THR A 333 4.70 -20.44 -0.61
CA THR A 333 5.65 -21.49 -1.00
C THR A 333 6.84 -20.83 -1.70
N ASP A 334 7.84 -21.61 -2.14
CA ASP A 334 8.98 -21.09 -2.94
C ASP A 334 8.57 -20.49 -4.31
N ALA A 335 7.28 -20.24 -4.54
CA ALA A 335 6.75 -19.54 -5.70
C ALA A 335 7.17 -18.06 -5.67
N GLU A 336 7.73 -17.60 -6.78
CA GLU A 336 7.98 -16.19 -7.03
C GLU A 336 6.63 -15.52 -7.38
N PHE A 337 6.38 -14.31 -6.88
CA PHE A 337 5.24 -13.44 -7.24
C PHE A 337 3.85 -13.66 -6.61
N VAL A 338 3.76 -14.28 -5.42
CA VAL A 338 2.46 -14.49 -4.74
C VAL A 338 1.73 -13.18 -4.44
N PHE A 339 2.42 -12.12 -4.05
CA PHE A 339 1.80 -10.84 -3.74
C PHE A 339 1.28 -10.16 -5.02
N SER A 340 2.05 -10.17 -6.11
CA SER A 340 1.62 -9.73 -7.43
C SER A 340 0.38 -10.48 -7.92
N ASP A 341 0.35 -11.80 -7.75
CA ASP A 341 -0.78 -12.63 -8.14
C ASP A 341 -2.07 -12.31 -7.37
N LEU A 342 -1.93 -12.00 -6.07
CA LEU A 342 -3.05 -11.62 -5.21
C LEU A 342 -3.49 -10.17 -5.40
N THR A 343 -2.71 -9.36 -6.11
CA THR A 343 -2.97 -7.93 -6.32
C THR A 343 -3.24 -7.56 -7.78
N SER A 344 -3.27 -8.55 -8.67
CA SER A 344 -3.57 -8.39 -10.09
C SER A 344 -4.69 -9.34 -10.55
N GLY A 345 -5.76 -8.74 -11.07
CA GLY A 345 -6.86 -9.48 -11.68
C GLY A 345 -7.84 -10.11 -10.66
N PRO A 346 -8.64 -11.10 -11.10
CA PRO A 346 -9.67 -11.69 -10.26
C PRO A 346 -9.05 -12.55 -9.16
N VAL A 347 -9.55 -12.42 -7.92
CA VAL A 347 -9.10 -13.21 -6.76
C VAL A 347 -10.32 -13.89 -6.15
N LEU A 348 -10.42 -15.21 -6.33
CA LEU A 348 -11.64 -15.97 -5.98
C LEU A 348 -12.05 -15.78 -4.52
N PHE A 349 -11.12 -15.89 -3.57
CA PHE A 349 -11.45 -15.76 -2.16
C PHE A 349 -11.70 -14.31 -1.74
N ALA A 350 -11.46 -13.31 -2.60
CA ALA A 350 -11.85 -11.92 -2.38
C ALA A 350 -13.06 -11.51 -3.25
N THR A 351 -13.72 -12.47 -3.92
CA THR A 351 -14.84 -12.17 -4.82
C THR A 351 -16.08 -11.66 -4.10
N CYS A 352 -16.89 -10.96 -4.88
CA CYS A 352 -18.30 -10.69 -4.70
C CYS A 352 -19.03 -11.26 -5.95
#